data_AF-A0AA36IM71-F1
#
_entry.id   AF-A0AA36IM71-F1
#
_cell.length_a   1.000
_cell.length_b   1.000
_cell.length_c   1.000
_cell.angle_alpha   90.00
_cell.angle_beta   90.00
_cell.angle_gamma   90.00
#
_symmetry.space_group_name_H-M   'P 1'
#
loop_
_entity.id
_entity.type
_entity.pdbx_description
1 polymer ?
#
loop_
_entity_poly.entity_id
_entity_poly.type
_entity_poly.pdbx_seq_one_letter_code
_entity_poly.pdbx_strand_id
1 'polypeptide(L)'
;MPFIARVVGKAFQGEQEVNPRKGLGVPASVQVAEPRLQECLSLPFAVLAARHATAEALPELKACLKALQSRLQEEKNNPPDVDQRLRVVATDEDKMGKEDKREFVMFEGQQEYDWERSIKLKMQAQMRRRDVHTKECLERVTRALHRRWRRQRDRDKARNMQQLAALVTAIDETQVALDKIRKEHLDAVEKEVEDLERERRRLQEQTRVLMGAALVVRQEKARINKAWYAEPREKRALTFQSLKTVRRLHSDMISFPVTAEFKQKHSVLLYSLRMLEGRLRKDCPYAKDSDIQEGPLEETPEHKKQMEEIDADFEEQLAADSDELRAISRSKAQRAMAREAAQRRQAAEDMLAPALKEASEALRRCERAARRTEIAEDLLRPLAALSAQLGAEAFRHEQLEKSTPEPATFHPKLKRQEASLAATLQVVQGLLSQLDAEQ
;
A
#
# COMPACT_ATOMS: atom_id res chain seq x y z
N MET A 1 15.87 6.05 -16.56
CA MET A 1 15.85 7.12 -17.58
C MET A 1 14.48 7.79 -17.56
N PRO A 2 14.32 9.13 -17.53
CA PRO A 2 14.95 10.11 -16.63
C PRO A 2 13.97 11.23 -16.09
N PHE A 3 14.49 12.13 -15.22
CA PHE A 3 14.02 13.50 -14.83
C PHE A 3 12.88 13.63 -13.78
N ILE A 4 12.98 14.30 -12.60
CA ILE A 4 13.85 15.39 -12.06
C ILE A 4 14.08 15.22 -10.53
N ALA A 5 15.31 15.52 -10.10
CA ALA A 5 15.76 15.66 -8.72
C ALA A 5 16.04 17.14 -8.35
N ARG A 6 16.31 17.40 -7.05
CA ARG A 6 16.74 18.64 -6.34
C ARG A 6 15.59 19.43 -5.68
N VAL A 7 15.63 19.84 -4.41
CA VAL A 7 16.75 20.27 -3.55
C VAL A 7 16.49 19.86 -2.08
N VAL A 8 17.44 19.11 -1.50
CA VAL A 8 17.72 19.08 -0.05
C VAL A 8 19.02 19.85 0.13
N GLY A 9 19.05 20.77 1.10
CA GLY A 9 20.29 21.30 1.67
C GLY A 9 20.43 22.82 1.65
N LYS A 10 20.29 23.43 2.84
CA LYS A 10 21.33 24.28 3.48
C LYS A 10 20.86 24.83 4.84
N ALA A 11 21.68 24.58 5.87
CA ALA A 11 22.00 25.37 7.09
C ALA A 11 20.85 25.93 7.95
N PHE A 12 20.75 25.84 9.29
CA PHE A 12 21.65 25.53 10.41
C PHE A 12 23.10 26.02 10.29
N GLN A 13 23.32 27.28 10.67
CA GLN A 13 24.44 27.70 11.53
C GLN A 13 24.27 29.16 12.00
N GLY A 14 24.58 29.38 13.27
CA GLY A 14 24.98 30.68 13.83
C GLY A 14 23.85 31.63 14.26
N GLU A 15 23.86 32.33 15.40
CA GLU A 15 24.86 32.56 16.45
C GLU A 15 24.11 33.07 17.69
N GLN A 16 24.73 32.86 18.85
CA GLN A 16 24.46 33.60 20.09
C GLN A 16 24.72 35.10 19.85
N GLU A 17 24.02 35.97 20.57
CA GLU A 17 24.57 36.75 21.69
C GLU A 17 23.84 38.10 21.89
N VAL A 18 23.83 38.51 23.18
CA VAL A 18 23.81 39.91 23.68
C VAL A 18 22.46 40.65 23.71
N ASN A 19 21.87 40.61 24.90
CA ASN A 19 21.25 41.77 25.55
C ASN A 19 22.41 42.59 26.17
N PRO A 20 22.42 43.95 26.19
CA PRO A 20 21.86 44.62 27.39
C PRO A 20 21.46 46.12 27.27
N ARG A 21 20.86 46.60 28.38
CA ARG A 21 20.74 47.99 28.92
C ARG A 21 19.47 48.77 28.57
N LYS A 22 18.58 48.98 29.56
CA LYS A 22 18.46 50.12 30.53
C LYS A 22 18.05 51.42 29.81
N GLY A 23 17.04 52.19 30.21
CA GLY A 23 16.20 52.26 31.41
C GLY A 23 15.26 53.48 31.28
N LEU A 24 14.64 53.88 32.40
CA LEU A 24 13.57 54.89 32.63
C LEU A 24 12.19 54.20 32.77
N GLY A 25 11.47 54.23 33.88
CA GLY A 25 11.61 54.98 35.12
C GLY A 25 10.27 55.60 35.53
N VAL A 26 9.42 54.80 36.21
CA VAL A 26 8.44 55.18 37.28
C VAL A 26 7.18 55.99 36.83
N PRO A 27 6.00 55.94 37.52
CA PRO A 27 5.62 55.18 38.72
C PRO A 27 4.41 54.23 38.59
N ALA A 28 4.36 53.34 39.57
CA ALA A 28 3.17 52.66 40.04
C ALA A 28 2.15 53.64 40.62
N SER A 29 0.89 53.52 40.18
CA SER A 29 -0.32 53.74 41.00
C SER A 29 -1.54 53.70 40.09
N VAL A 30 -2.19 52.53 39.98
CA VAL A 30 -3.65 52.36 40.06
C VAL A 30 -3.86 50.87 40.34
N GLN A 31 -3.75 50.49 41.62
CA GLN A 31 -4.49 49.33 42.11
C GLN A 31 -5.96 49.77 42.14
N VAL A 32 -6.76 49.30 41.18
CA VAL A 32 -8.22 49.28 41.30
C VAL A 32 -8.64 47.84 41.09
N ALA A 33 -9.39 47.35 42.06
CA ALA A 33 -9.79 45.98 42.23
C ALA A 33 -10.59 45.46 41.03
N GLU A 34 -10.01 44.50 40.31
CA GLU A 34 -10.78 43.55 39.51
C GLU A 34 -10.41 42.12 39.93
N PRO A 35 -11.16 41.52 40.86
CA PRO A 35 -11.15 40.07 40.94
C PRO A 35 -12.56 39.53 41.17
N ARG A 36 -13.46 39.58 40.17
CA ARG A 36 -14.72 38.79 40.23
C ARG A 36 -15.25 38.21 38.92
N LEU A 37 -14.61 38.40 37.76
CA LEU A 37 -15.08 37.78 36.50
C LEU A 37 -13.99 37.09 35.65
N GLN A 38 -12.71 37.22 36.03
CA GLN A 38 -11.61 36.53 35.32
C GLN A 38 -11.42 35.07 35.75
N GLU A 39 -11.90 34.67 36.93
CA GLU A 39 -11.75 33.29 37.43
C GLU A 39 -12.62 32.26 36.69
N CYS A 40 -13.63 32.68 35.94
CA CYS A 40 -14.45 31.76 35.14
C CYS A 40 -13.80 31.37 33.79
N LEU A 41 -12.72 32.03 33.37
CA LEU A 41 -12.12 31.85 32.03
C LEU A 41 -10.64 31.43 32.06
N SER A 42 -10.01 31.31 33.23
CA SER A 42 -8.65 30.82 33.35
C SER A 42 -8.60 29.31 33.68
N LEU A 43 -8.40 28.51 32.63
CA LEU A 43 -7.69 27.21 32.63
C LEU A 43 -8.06 26.22 33.75
N PRO A 44 -9.05 25.33 33.49
CA PRO A 44 -8.70 23.99 32.97
C PRO A 44 -9.68 23.48 31.89
N PHE A 45 -10.49 24.37 31.31
CA PHE A 45 -11.54 23.99 30.34
C PHE A 45 -10.96 23.39 29.04
N ALA A 46 -9.85 23.91 28.51
CA ALA A 46 -9.30 23.44 27.24
C ALA A 46 -8.67 22.03 27.28
N VAL A 47 -8.26 21.56 28.47
CA VAL A 47 -7.62 20.25 28.65
C VAL A 47 -8.64 19.16 28.98
N LEU A 48 -9.70 19.50 29.74
CA LEU A 48 -10.84 18.61 30.02
C LEU A 48 -11.83 18.55 28.86
N ALA A 49 -12.06 19.66 28.15
CA ALA A 49 -12.98 19.68 27.01
C ALA A 49 -12.51 18.78 25.86
N ALA A 50 -11.20 18.72 25.59
CA ALA A 50 -10.67 17.85 24.54
C ALA A 50 -10.77 16.34 24.84
N ARG A 51 -11.13 15.94 26.08
CA ARG A 51 -11.32 14.53 26.48
C ARG A 51 -12.78 14.15 26.76
N HIS A 52 -13.67 15.11 27.03
CA HIS A 52 -15.07 14.85 27.42
C HIS A 52 -16.15 15.71 26.69
N ALA A 53 -15.80 16.74 25.90
CA ALA A 53 -16.76 17.82 25.60
C ALA A 53 -17.47 17.77 24.25
N THR A 54 -18.40 16.84 24.06
CA THR A 54 -19.50 17.16 23.11
C THR A 54 -20.85 16.77 23.69
N ALA A 55 -21.06 15.52 24.10
CA ALA A 55 -22.35 15.06 24.60
C ALA A 55 -22.70 15.59 26.02
N GLU A 56 -21.71 15.67 26.92
CA GLU A 56 -21.93 16.09 28.32
C GLU A 56 -21.86 17.62 28.50
N ALA A 57 -21.16 18.33 27.61
CA ALA A 57 -20.99 19.79 27.70
C ALA A 57 -22.17 20.59 27.13
N LEU A 58 -22.90 20.02 26.15
CA LEU A 58 -24.10 20.63 25.58
C LEU A 58 -25.24 20.86 26.61
N PRO A 59 -25.61 19.88 27.46
CA PRO A 59 -26.64 20.09 28.48
C PRO A 59 -26.22 21.09 29.56
N GLU A 60 -24.94 21.13 29.94
CA GLU A 60 -24.42 22.13 30.89
C GLU A 60 -24.49 23.55 30.32
N LEU A 61 -24.11 23.72 29.06
CA LEU A 61 -24.26 25.00 28.35
C LEU A 61 -25.73 25.43 28.26
N LYS A 62 -26.63 24.51 27.90
CA LYS A 62 -28.07 24.76 27.83
C LYS A 62 -28.63 25.18 29.19
N ALA A 63 -28.16 24.57 30.28
CA ALA A 63 -28.52 24.96 31.64
C ALA A 63 -28.02 26.37 32.00
N CYS A 64 -26.76 26.70 31.66
CA CYS A 64 -26.20 28.03 31.89
C CYS A 64 -26.93 29.12 31.09
N LEU A 65 -27.28 28.86 29.82
CA LEU A 65 -28.03 29.80 28.99
C LEU A 65 -29.45 30.02 29.51
N LYS A 66 -30.12 28.98 30.00
CA LYS A 66 -31.44 29.11 30.66
C LYS A 66 -31.37 29.90 31.97
N ALA A 67 -30.32 29.69 32.77
CA ALA A 67 -30.11 30.45 34.01
C ALA A 67 -29.76 31.93 33.73
N LEU A 68 -29.05 32.21 32.65
CA LEU A 68 -28.77 33.58 32.20
C LEU A 68 -30.04 34.23 31.64
N GLN A 69 -30.84 33.49 30.88
CA GLN A 69 -32.15 33.96 30.41
C GLN A 69 -33.08 34.33 31.57
N SER A 70 -33.17 33.49 32.61
CA SER A 70 -34.03 33.77 33.77
C SER A 70 -33.57 35.01 34.52
N ARG A 71 -32.26 35.18 34.74
CA ARG A 71 -31.69 36.38 35.38
C ARG A 71 -31.93 37.66 34.58
N LEU A 72 -31.72 37.63 33.27
CA LEU A 72 -32.01 38.77 32.40
C LEU A 72 -33.50 39.12 32.36
N GLN A 73 -34.37 38.11 32.46
CA GLN A 73 -35.81 38.31 32.55
C GLN A 73 -36.22 38.93 33.89
N GLU A 74 -35.58 38.52 34.99
CA GLU A 74 -35.76 39.11 36.33
C GLU A 74 -35.31 40.58 36.37
N GLU A 75 -34.15 40.90 35.80
CA GLU A 75 -33.65 42.28 35.68
C GLU A 75 -34.57 43.15 34.82
N LYS A 76 -35.16 42.59 33.76
CA LYS A 76 -36.18 43.29 32.95
C LYS A 76 -37.47 43.57 33.73
N ASN A 77 -37.88 42.64 34.60
CA ASN A 77 -39.12 42.76 35.36
C ASN A 77 -38.97 43.66 36.61
N ASN A 78 -37.74 43.86 37.09
CA ASN A 78 -37.40 44.69 38.25
C ASN A 78 -36.46 45.83 37.83
N PRO A 79 -36.96 46.89 37.16
CA PRO A 79 -36.12 48.04 36.81
C PRO A 79 -35.60 48.75 38.08
N PRO A 80 -34.37 49.29 38.06
CA PRO A 80 -33.81 50.00 39.20
C PRO A 80 -34.65 51.24 39.54
N ASP A 81 -34.88 51.46 40.84
CA ASP A 81 -35.70 52.56 41.33
C ASP A 81 -35.03 53.91 41.02
N VAL A 82 -35.81 54.85 40.47
CA VAL A 82 -35.28 56.15 40.05
C VAL A 82 -34.94 56.98 41.28
N ASP A 83 -33.70 57.44 41.36
CA ASP A 83 -33.17 58.24 42.47
C ASP A 83 -34.11 59.43 42.79
N GLN A 84 -34.68 59.45 44.01
CA GLN A 84 -35.72 60.40 44.42
C GLN A 84 -35.27 61.87 44.31
N ARG A 85 -33.96 62.13 44.43
CA ARG A 85 -33.37 63.48 44.28
C ARG A 85 -33.42 64.01 42.86
N LEU A 86 -33.33 63.13 41.85
CA LEU A 86 -33.38 63.52 40.44
C LEU A 86 -34.83 63.82 40.01
N ARG A 87 -35.83 63.14 40.61
CA ARG A 87 -37.25 63.47 40.40
C ARG A 87 -37.60 64.90 40.82
N VAL A 88 -36.95 65.43 41.87
CA VAL A 88 -37.19 66.79 42.37
C VAL A 88 -36.62 67.86 41.41
N VAL A 89 -35.53 67.56 40.71
CA VAL A 89 -34.94 68.47 39.70
C VAL A 89 -35.81 68.54 38.44
N ALA A 90 -36.45 67.44 38.05
CA ALA A 90 -37.40 67.42 36.93
C ALA A 90 -38.68 68.24 37.20
N THR A 91 -39.11 68.38 38.45
CA THR A 91 -40.29 69.20 38.80
C THR A 91 -40.05 70.71 38.75
N ASP A 92 -38.82 71.19 38.58
CA ASP A 92 -38.53 72.61 38.31
C ASP A 92 -38.72 72.99 36.82
N GLU A 93 -39.00 72.04 35.93
CA GLU A 93 -39.33 72.30 34.51
C GLU A 93 -40.59 73.15 34.31
N ASP A 94 -41.47 73.23 35.31
CA ASP A 94 -42.68 74.05 35.26
C ASP A 94 -42.41 75.57 35.28
N LYS A 95 -41.17 76.00 35.53
CA LYS A 95 -40.76 77.43 35.53
C LYS A 95 -40.09 77.91 34.24
N MET A 96 -39.81 77.02 33.28
CA MET A 96 -39.10 77.35 32.03
C MET A 96 -40.04 77.93 30.95
N GLY A 97 -39.57 78.92 30.18
CA GLY A 97 -40.28 79.46 29.02
C GLY A 97 -40.42 78.43 27.87
N LYS A 98 -41.37 78.64 26.95
CA LYS A 98 -41.61 77.71 25.83
C LYS A 98 -40.38 77.57 24.89
N GLU A 99 -39.58 78.60 24.75
CA GLU A 99 -38.36 78.61 23.93
C GLU A 99 -37.23 77.87 24.62
N ASP A 100 -36.96 78.15 25.91
CA ASP A 100 -35.98 77.42 26.72
C ASP A 100 -36.27 75.92 26.80
N LYS A 101 -37.55 75.53 26.88
CA LYS A 101 -37.97 74.12 26.83
C LYS A 101 -37.61 73.45 25.51
N ARG A 102 -37.72 74.16 24.38
CA ARG A 102 -37.37 73.61 23.06
C ARG A 102 -35.86 73.48 22.90
N GLU A 103 -35.10 74.49 23.32
CA GLU A 103 -33.63 74.46 23.26
C GLU A 103 -33.04 73.39 24.19
N PHE A 104 -33.59 73.25 25.40
CA PHE A 104 -33.22 72.20 26.34
C PHE A 104 -33.46 70.79 25.77
N VAL A 105 -34.64 70.53 25.19
CA VAL A 105 -34.96 69.23 24.54
C VAL A 105 -34.07 68.96 23.33
N MET A 106 -33.74 69.98 22.52
CA MET A 106 -32.81 69.81 21.40
C MET A 106 -31.39 69.51 21.87
N PHE A 107 -30.92 70.18 22.93
CA PHE A 107 -29.60 69.96 23.52
C PHE A 107 -29.48 68.57 24.15
N GLU A 108 -30.49 68.14 24.92
CA GLU A 108 -30.56 66.77 25.44
C GLU A 108 -30.55 65.76 24.30
N GLY A 109 -31.42 65.90 23.29
CA GLY A 109 -31.45 65.00 22.13
C GLY A 109 -30.12 64.91 21.36
N GLN A 110 -29.34 66.00 21.32
CA GLN A 110 -28.02 66.00 20.70
C GLN A 110 -26.96 65.29 21.57
N GLN A 111 -26.98 65.49 22.89
CA GLN A 111 -26.12 64.73 23.81
C GLN A 111 -26.42 63.23 23.75
N GLU A 112 -27.70 62.86 23.67
CA GLU A 112 -28.14 61.48 23.50
C GLU A 112 -27.58 60.85 22.22
N TYR A 113 -27.69 61.57 21.10
CA TYR A 113 -27.20 61.09 19.80
C TYR A 113 -25.67 60.91 19.81
N ASP A 114 -24.92 61.87 20.35
CA ASP A 114 -23.46 61.82 20.41
C ASP A 114 -22.96 60.72 21.35
N TRP A 115 -23.64 60.52 22.48
CA TRP A 115 -23.35 59.44 23.41
C TRP A 115 -23.64 58.06 22.80
N GLU A 116 -24.79 57.90 22.13
CA GLU A 116 -25.12 56.66 21.42
C GLU A 116 -24.10 56.34 20.32
N ARG A 117 -23.68 57.36 19.57
CA ARG A 117 -22.66 57.22 18.53
C ARG A 117 -21.32 56.79 19.13
N SER A 118 -20.92 57.38 20.26
CA SER A 118 -19.69 57.04 20.99
C SER A 118 -19.70 55.59 21.47
N ILE A 119 -20.81 55.12 22.03
CA ILE A 119 -20.96 53.72 22.47
C ILE A 119 -21.00 52.77 21.28
N LYS A 120 -21.73 53.09 20.21
CA LYS A 120 -21.76 52.28 18.98
C LYS A 120 -20.34 52.09 18.41
N LEU A 121 -19.52 53.14 18.40
CA LEU A 121 -18.12 53.05 17.94
C LEU A 121 -17.24 52.20 18.88
N LYS A 122 -17.34 52.39 20.20
CA LYS A 122 -16.61 51.57 21.19
C LYS A 122 -17.01 50.09 21.11
N MET A 123 -18.31 49.82 20.94
CA MET A 123 -18.85 48.47 20.78
C MET A 123 -18.34 47.82 19.49
N GLN A 124 -18.35 48.51 18.35
CA GLN A 124 -17.81 48.00 17.09
C GLN A 124 -16.31 47.68 17.20
N ALA A 125 -15.52 48.53 17.87
CA ALA A 125 -14.10 48.27 18.09
C ALA A 125 -13.87 47.04 18.99
N GLN A 126 -14.71 46.86 20.02
CA GLN A 126 -14.66 45.71 20.91
C GLN A 126 -15.08 44.41 20.24
N MET A 127 -16.15 44.43 19.44
CA MET A 127 -16.60 43.28 18.64
C MET A 127 -15.48 42.80 17.73
N ARG A 128 -14.83 43.72 16.99
CA ARG A 128 -13.68 43.38 16.12
C ARG A 128 -12.54 42.73 16.90
N ARG A 129 -12.19 43.23 18.09
CA ARG A 129 -11.15 42.63 18.95
C ARG A 129 -11.52 41.23 19.44
N ARG A 130 -12.78 41.04 19.84
CA ARG A 130 -13.28 39.73 20.30
C ARG A 130 -13.37 38.73 19.14
N ASP A 131 -13.80 39.15 17.95
CA ASP A 131 -13.83 38.32 16.74
C ASP A 131 -12.43 37.83 16.33
N VAL A 132 -11.41 38.69 16.44
CA VAL A 132 -10.02 38.28 16.19
C VAL A 132 -9.57 37.27 17.24
N HIS A 133 -9.83 37.53 18.53
CA HIS A 133 -9.46 36.63 19.61
C HIS A 133 -10.14 35.25 19.51
N THR A 134 -11.43 35.19 19.16
CA THR A 134 -12.17 33.92 19.00
C THR A 134 -11.64 33.12 17.81
N LYS A 135 -11.35 33.77 16.68
CA LYS A 135 -10.71 33.13 15.51
C LYS A 135 -9.34 32.57 15.86
N GLU A 136 -8.49 33.34 16.52
CA GLU A 136 -7.17 32.87 16.96
C GLU A 136 -7.25 31.68 17.92
N CYS A 137 -8.20 31.70 18.86
CA CYS A 137 -8.42 30.59 19.78
C CYS A 137 -8.88 29.32 19.05
N LEU A 138 -9.83 29.42 18.11
CA LEU A 138 -10.27 28.30 17.29
C LEU A 138 -9.10 27.73 16.46
N GLU A 139 -8.31 28.58 15.81
CA GLU A 139 -7.15 28.14 15.04
C GLU A 139 -6.10 27.42 15.91
N ARG A 140 -5.89 27.87 17.16
CA ARG A 140 -4.97 27.20 18.10
C ARG A 140 -5.48 25.81 18.48
N VAL A 141 -6.78 25.67 18.70
CA VAL A 141 -7.43 24.38 18.98
C VAL A 141 -7.34 23.45 17.78
N THR A 142 -7.73 23.91 16.58
CA THR A 142 -7.57 23.19 15.30
C THR A 142 -6.15 22.72 15.08
N ARG A 143 -5.15 23.59 15.30
CA ARG A 143 -3.73 23.22 15.20
C ARG A 143 -3.33 22.14 16.22
N ALA A 144 -3.83 22.22 17.45
CA ALA A 144 -3.55 21.22 18.48
C ALA A 144 -4.17 19.86 18.16
N LEU A 145 -5.42 19.83 17.68
CA LEU A 145 -6.12 18.63 17.23
C LEU A 145 -5.39 17.94 16.06
N HIS A 146 -5.04 18.71 15.03
CA HIS A 146 -4.27 18.20 13.89
C HIS A 146 -2.88 17.67 14.28
N ARG A 147 -2.19 18.33 15.22
CA ARG A 147 -0.89 17.85 15.72
C ARG A 147 -1.02 16.53 16.46
N ARG A 148 -2.07 16.35 17.27
CA ARG A 148 -2.33 15.10 17.98
C ARG A 148 -2.64 13.96 17.00
N TRP A 149 -3.47 14.21 16.00
CA TRP A 149 -3.76 13.25 14.94
C TRP A 149 -2.50 12.82 14.17
N ARG A 150 -1.68 13.78 13.72
CA ARG A 150 -0.41 13.47 13.02
C ARG A 150 0.53 12.59 13.86
N ARG A 151 0.71 12.92 15.15
CA ARG A 151 1.54 12.12 16.05
C ARG A 151 1.03 10.69 16.22
N GLN A 152 -0.28 10.49 16.26
CA GLN A 152 -0.87 9.16 16.33
C GLN A 152 -0.65 8.38 15.04
N ARG A 153 -0.96 9.00 13.89
CA ARG A 153 -0.72 8.42 12.55
C ARG A 153 0.74 8.03 12.33
N ASP A 154 1.68 8.91 12.67
CA ASP A 154 3.11 8.69 12.41
C ASP A 154 3.69 7.56 13.29
N ARG A 155 3.16 7.36 14.51
CA ARG A 155 3.51 6.21 15.37
C ARG A 155 3.04 4.88 14.76
N ASP A 156 1.80 4.85 14.30
CA ASP A 156 1.20 3.63 13.72
C ASP A 156 1.86 3.30 12.36
N LYS A 157 2.24 4.33 11.58
CA LYS A 157 2.93 4.18 10.30
C LYS A 157 4.25 3.40 10.42
N ALA A 158 5.07 3.67 11.45
CA ALA A 158 6.38 3.03 11.60
C ALA A 158 6.27 1.51 11.77
N ARG A 159 5.32 1.05 12.59
CA ARG A 159 5.06 -0.38 12.82
C ARG A 159 4.53 -1.06 11.56
N ASN A 160 3.57 -0.42 10.88
CA ASN A 160 3.01 -0.95 9.62
C ASN A 160 4.09 -1.07 8.53
N MET A 161 5.01 -0.10 8.44
CA MET A 161 6.13 -0.15 7.48
C MET A 161 7.12 -1.28 7.79
N GLN A 162 7.39 -1.57 9.06
CA GLN A 162 8.24 -2.70 9.46
C GLN A 162 7.60 -4.04 9.10
N GLN A 163 6.30 -4.19 9.33
CA GLN A 163 5.55 -5.39 8.95
C GLN A 163 5.51 -5.60 7.43
N LEU A 164 5.32 -4.52 6.65
CA LEU A 164 5.42 -4.58 5.19
C LEU A 164 6.82 -4.96 4.70
N ALA A 165 7.88 -4.46 5.34
CA ALA A 165 9.25 -4.82 4.99
C ALA A 165 9.52 -6.32 5.23
N ALA A 166 9.07 -6.88 6.36
CA ALA A 166 9.18 -8.31 6.66
C ALA A 166 8.42 -9.19 5.65
N LEU A 167 7.33 -8.66 5.10
CA LEU A 167 6.54 -9.32 4.06
C LEU A 167 7.30 -9.38 2.73
N VAL A 168 7.92 -8.25 2.34
CA VAL A 168 8.74 -8.17 1.14
C VAL A 168 9.91 -9.15 1.23
N THR A 169 10.60 -9.20 2.37
CA THR A 169 11.69 -10.18 2.58
C THR A 169 11.20 -11.62 2.50
N ALA A 170 10.02 -11.93 3.08
CA ALA A 170 9.45 -13.26 2.97
C ALA A 170 9.12 -13.63 1.51
N ILE A 171 8.57 -12.69 0.73
CA ILE A 171 8.31 -12.89 -0.70
C ILE A 171 9.63 -13.13 -1.46
N ASP A 172 10.66 -12.34 -1.21
CA ASP A 172 11.96 -12.49 -1.86
C ASP A 172 12.57 -13.87 -1.55
N GLU A 173 12.55 -14.28 -0.28
CA GLU A 173 12.99 -15.62 0.15
C GLU A 173 12.19 -16.74 -0.52
N THR A 174 10.86 -16.55 -0.68
CA THR A 174 10.04 -17.52 -1.41
C THR A 174 10.46 -17.65 -2.87
N GLN A 175 10.76 -16.53 -3.55
CA GLN A 175 11.18 -16.54 -4.95
C GLN A 175 12.52 -17.25 -5.10
N VAL A 176 13.48 -16.97 -4.22
CA VAL A 176 14.79 -17.63 -4.21
C VAL A 176 14.64 -19.14 -4.02
N ALA A 177 13.76 -19.59 -3.12
CA ALA A 177 13.52 -21.00 -2.90
C ALA A 177 12.84 -21.68 -4.10
N LEU A 178 11.85 -21.03 -4.74
CA LEU A 178 11.22 -21.55 -5.95
C LEU A 178 12.22 -21.68 -7.11
N ASP A 179 13.11 -20.70 -7.27
CA ASP A 179 14.18 -20.76 -8.26
C ASP A 179 15.17 -21.89 -7.97
N LYS A 180 15.44 -22.17 -6.69
CA LYS A 180 16.29 -23.30 -6.28
C LYS A 180 15.67 -24.64 -6.67
N ILE A 181 14.39 -24.87 -6.35
CA ILE A 181 13.66 -26.08 -6.75
C ILE A 181 13.68 -26.26 -8.27
N ARG A 182 13.47 -25.16 -9.00
CA ARG A 182 13.50 -25.18 -10.47
C ARG A 182 14.85 -25.61 -11.00
N LYS A 183 15.95 -25.06 -10.47
CA LYS A 183 17.32 -25.44 -10.85
C LYS A 183 17.62 -26.89 -10.51
N GLU A 184 17.30 -27.33 -9.31
CA GLU A 184 17.51 -28.72 -8.87
C GLU A 184 16.79 -29.72 -9.78
N HIS A 185 15.55 -29.44 -10.17
CA HIS A 185 14.82 -30.30 -11.11
C HIS A 185 15.37 -30.25 -12.53
N LEU A 186 15.85 -29.10 -13.02
CA LEU A 186 16.48 -29.01 -14.34
C LEU A 186 17.79 -29.80 -14.36
N ASP A 187 18.64 -29.63 -13.35
CA ASP A 187 19.93 -30.33 -13.25
C ASP A 187 19.75 -31.85 -13.13
N ALA A 188 18.72 -32.31 -12.42
CA ALA A 188 18.40 -33.73 -12.33
C ALA A 188 17.96 -34.31 -13.69
N VAL A 189 17.17 -33.56 -14.45
CA VAL A 189 16.68 -33.99 -15.77
C VAL A 189 17.78 -34.03 -16.80
N GLU A 190 18.63 -33.01 -16.85
CA GLU A 190 19.73 -32.99 -17.81
C GLU A 190 20.64 -34.20 -17.59
N LYS A 191 20.87 -34.61 -16.33
CA LYS A 191 21.58 -35.86 -16.02
C LYS A 191 20.84 -37.11 -16.50
N GLU A 192 19.54 -37.21 -16.22
CA GLU A 192 18.72 -38.35 -16.68
C GLU A 192 18.67 -38.45 -18.21
N VAL A 193 18.58 -37.31 -18.91
CA VAL A 193 18.60 -37.23 -20.37
C VAL A 193 19.98 -37.61 -20.91
N GLU A 194 21.06 -37.09 -20.35
CA GLU A 194 22.43 -37.47 -20.72
C GLU A 194 22.66 -38.98 -20.57
N ASP A 195 22.20 -39.58 -19.47
CA ASP A 195 22.35 -41.01 -19.23
C ASP A 195 21.51 -41.84 -20.21
N LEU A 196 20.26 -41.43 -20.47
CA LEU A 196 19.42 -42.07 -21.49
C LEU A 196 20.05 -41.97 -22.88
N GLU A 197 20.54 -40.80 -23.27
CA GLU A 197 21.19 -40.58 -24.57
C GLU A 197 22.43 -41.46 -24.72
N ARG A 198 23.28 -41.55 -23.70
CA ARG A 198 24.47 -42.43 -23.71
C ARG A 198 24.08 -43.90 -23.88
N GLU A 199 23.09 -44.37 -23.12
CA GLU A 199 22.64 -45.76 -23.20
C GLU A 199 22.01 -46.09 -24.56
N ARG A 200 21.10 -45.23 -25.05
CA ARG A 200 20.45 -45.40 -26.36
C ARG A 200 21.46 -45.36 -27.50
N ARG A 201 22.39 -44.41 -27.50
CA ARG A 201 23.44 -44.31 -28.54
C ARG A 201 24.33 -45.56 -28.54
N ARG A 202 24.72 -46.06 -27.37
CA ARG A 202 25.48 -47.32 -27.25
C ARG A 202 24.71 -48.50 -27.85
N LEU A 203 23.41 -48.61 -27.60
CA LEU A 203 22.58 -49.68 -28.17
C LEU A 203 22.38 -49.52 -29.69
N GLN A 204 22.26 -48.28 -30.18
CA GLN A 204 22.16 -47.99 -31.60
C GLN A 204 23.45 -48.35 -32.34
N GLU A 205 24.63 -48.05 -31.78
CA GLU A 205 25.91 -48.47 -32.35
C GLU A 205 25.98 -49.99 -32.53
N GLN A 206 25.52 -50.77 -31.55
CA GLN A 206 25.46 -52.22 -31.67
C GLN A 206 24.44 -52.70 -32.69
N THR A 207 23.27 -52.05 -32.73
CA THR A 207 22.23 -52.31 -33.73
C THR A 207 22.76 -52.05 -35.14
N ARG A 208 23.50 -50.95 -35.33
CA ARG A 208 24.10 -50.55 -36.59
C ARG A 208 25.05 -51.62 -37.12
N VAL A 209 25.94 -52.12 -36.26
CA VAL A 209 26.90 -53.19 -36.62
C VAL A 209 26.18 -54.49 -36.98
N LEU A 210 25.22 -54.93 -36.15
CA LEU A 210 24.49 -56.18 -36.38
C LEU A 210 23.62 -56.12 -37.63
N MET A 211 23.01 -54.97 -37.91
CA MET A 211 22.19 -54.77 -39.09
C MET A 211 23.04 -54.68 -40.36
N GLY A 212 24.17 -53.96 -40.31
CA GLY A 212 25.16 -53.97 -41.39
C GLY A 212 25.62 -55.39 -41.73
N ALA A 213 25.93 -56.20 -40.70
CA ALA A 213 26.26 -57.61 -40.87
C ALA A 213 25.12 -58.43 -41.51
N ALA A 214 23.88 -58.22 -41.06
CA ALA A 214 22.70 -58.89 -41.63
C ALA A 214 22.47 -58.54 -43.11
N LEU A 215 22.69 -57.27 -43.46
CA LEU A 215 22.58 -56.77 -44.82
C LEU A 215 23.65 -57.38 -45.74
N VAL A 216 24.91 -57.45 -45.30
CA VAL A 216 25.99 -58.15 -46.02
C VAL A 216 25.63 -59.63 -46.22
N VAL A 217 25.14 -60.33 -45.19
CA VAL A 217 24.67 -61.72 -45.31
C VAL A 217 23.58 -61.87 -46.38
N ARG A 218 22.63 -60.93 -46.44
CA ARG A 218 21.56 -60.93 -47.45
C ARG A 218 22.11 -60.75 -48.86
N GLN A 219 23.09 -59.86 -49.03
CA GLN A 219 23.76 -59.65 -50.31
C GLN A 219 24.54 -60.87 -50.78
N GLU A 220 25.33 -61.49 -49.90
CA GLU A 220 26.10 -62.66 -50.28
C GLU A 220 25.17 -63.82 -50.63
N LYS A 221 24.04 -64.00 -49.94
CA LYS A 221 22.99 -64.94 -50.37
C LYS A 221 22.48 -64.64 -51.78
N ALA A 222 22.21 -63.37 -52.12
CA ALA A 222 21.77 -62.99 -53.45
C ALA A 222 22.86 -63.20 -54.51
N ARG A 223 24.13 -62.89 -54.20
CA ARG A 223 25.29 -63.12 -55.07
C ARG A 223 25.48 -64.62 -55.35
N ILE A 224 25.37 -65.46 -54.33
CA ILE A 224 25.40 -66.92 -54.47
C ILE A 224 24.27 -67.40 -55.37
N ASN A 225 23.04 -66.93 -55.15
CA ASN A 225 21.89 -67.31 -55.98
C ASN A 225 22.09 -66.90 -57.45
N LYS A 226 22.64 -65.72 -57.73
CA LYS A 226 23.01 -65.31 -59.10
C LYS A 226 24.08 -66.23 -59.69
N ALA A 227 25.10 -66.58 -58.90
CA ALA A 227 26.16 -67.49 -59.32
C ALA A 227 25.65 -68.89 -59.68
N TRP A 228 24.56 -69.36 -59.07
CA TRP A 228 23.95 -70.66 -59.40
C TRP A 228 23.43 -70.75 -60.85
N TYR A 229 23.05 -69.63 -61.45
CA TYR A 229 22.54 -69.55 -62.83
C TYR A 229 23.58 -69.01 -63.83
N ALA A 230 24.79 -68.67 -63.37
CA ALA A 230 25.86 -68.12 -64.20
C ALA A 230 26.73 -69.22 -64.86
N GLU A 231 27.58 -68.83 -65.81
CA GLU A 231 28.54 -69.74 -66.43
C GLU A 231 29.52 -70.34 -65.40
N PRO A 232 30.08 -71.55 -65.61
CA PRO A 232 30.93 -72.23 -64.63
C PRO A 232 32.14 -71.43 -64.13
N ARG A 233 32.72 -70.57 -64.99
CA ARG A 233 33.84 -69.69 -64.61
C ARG A 233 33.38 -68.54 -63.72
N GLU A 234 32.31 -67.86 -64.10
CA GLU A 234 31.72 -66.76 -63.33
C GLU A 234 31.15 -67.25 -62.00
N LYS A 235 30.51 -68.41 -61.98
CA LYS A 235 30.03 -69.08 -60.77
C LYS A 235 31.15 -69.23 -59.75
N ARG A 236 32.30 -69.79 -60.16
CA ARG A 236 33.47 -69.99 -59.30
C ARG A 236 34.03 -68.67 -58.76
N ALA A 237 34.12 -67.64 -59.60
CA ALA A 237 34.62 -66.33 -59.19
C ALA A 237 33.72 -65.67 -58.13
N LEU A 238 32.40 -65.67 -58.38
CA LEU A 238 31.40 -65.08 -57.48
C LEU A 238 31.30 -65.85 -56.15
N THR A 239 31.34 -67.18 -56.17
CA THR A 239 31.30 -67.99 -54.94
C THR A 239 32.58 -67.83 -54.12
N PHE A 240 33.74 -67.74 -54.78
CA PHE A 240 35.01 -67.53 -54.09
C PHE A 240 35.10 -66.15 -53.45
N GLN A 241 34.63 -65.11 -54.15
CA GLN A 241 34.52 -63.76 -53.56
C GLN A 241 33.56 -63.75 -52.37
N SER A 242 32.39 -64.37 -52.50
CA SER A 242 31.42 -64.48 -51.40
C SER A 242 32.01 -65.20 -50.17
N LEU A 243 32.84 -66.23 -50.39
CA LEU A 243 33.51 -66.97 -49.31
C LEU A 243 34.49 -66.07 -48.55
N LYS A 244 35.28 -65.26 -49.25
CA LYS A 244 36.20 -64.30 -48.63
C LYS A 244 35.47 -63.27 -47.78
N THR A 245 34.36 -62.72 -48.29
CA THR A 245 33.51 -61.76 -47.57
C THR A 245 32.89 -62.37 -46.31
N VAL A 246 32.29 -63.57 -46.44
CA VAL A 246 31.63 -64.26 -45.33
C VAL A 246 32.62 -64.63 -44.23
N ARG A 247 33.83 -65.09 -44.57
CA ARG A 247 34.88 -65.38 -43.60
C ARG A 247 35.34 -64.15 -42.84
N ARG A 248 35.50 -63.02 -43.55
CA ARG A 248 35.84 -61.73 -42.93
C ARG A 248 34.78 -61.33 -41.91
N LEU A 249 33.52 -61.30 -42.35
CA LEU A 249 32.39 -60.93 -41.51
C LEU A 249 32.19 -61.89 -40.32
N HIS A 250 32.41 -63.19 -40.51
CA HIS A 250 32.36 -64.17 -39.43
C HIS A 250 33.43 -63.91 -38.37
N SER A 251 34.67 -63.62 -38.78
CA SER A 251 35.75 -63.25 -37.85
C SER A 251 35.42 -61.96 -37.09
N ASP A 252 34.94 -60.92 -37.79
CA ASP A 252 34.60 -59.63 -37.18
C ASP A 252 33.43 -59.77 -36.19
N MET A 253 32.46 -60.64 -36.49
CA MET A 253 31.32 -60.89 -35.59
C MET A 253 31.70 -61.74 -34.37
N ILE A 254 32.67 -62.65 -34.46
CA ILE A 254 33.12 -63.41 -33.29
C ILE A 254 33.78 -62.49 -32.25
N SER A 255 34.55 -61.50 -32.68
CA SER A 255 35.25 -60.56 -31.80
C SER A 255 34.38 -59.38 -31.31
N PHE A 256 33.19 -59.21 -31.87
CA PHE A 256 32.32 -58.09 -31.55
C PHE A 256 31.66 -58.22 -30.15
N PRO A 257 31.83 -57.22 -29.25
CA PRO A 257 31.21 -57.26 -27.93
C PRO A 257 29.73 -56.89 -27.99
N VAL A 258 28.86 -57.76 -27.50
CA VAL A 258 27.40 -57.62 -27.59
C VAL A 258 26.78 -57.55 -26.19
N THR A 259 25.89 -56.58 -25.96
CA THR A 259 25.11 -56.51 -24.71
C THR A 259 24.08 -57.63 -24.63
N ALA A 260 23.50 -57.86 -23.44
CA ALA A 260 22.55 -58.94 -23.22
C ALA A 260 21.34 -58.90 -24.19
N GLU A 261 20.87 -57.70 -24.52
CA GLU A 261 19.71 -57.45 -25.40
C GLU A 261 19.91 -57.99 -26.83
N PHE A 262 21.15 -58.02 -27.31
CA PHE A 262 21.48 -58.41 -28.68
C PHE A 262 22.09 -59.81 -28.82
N LYS A 263 22.32 -60.53 -27.71
CA LYS A 263 22.94 -61.86 -27.72
C LYS A 263 22.26 -62.86 -28.65
N GLN A 264 20.92 -62.88 -28.67
CA GLN A 264 20.17 -63.80 -29.52
C GLN A 264 20.35 -63.45 -31.00
N LYS A 265 20.21 -62.17 -31.36
CA LYS A 265 20.37 -61.70 -32.75
C LYS A 265 21.79 -61.98 -33.26
N HIS A 266 22.79 -61.71 -32.43
CA HIS A 266 24.19 -62.01 -32.72
C HIS A 266 24.46 -63.51 -32.89
N SER A 267 23.92 -64.36 -31.99
CA SER A 267 24.05 -65.82 -32.10
C SER A 267 23.42 -66.36 -33.40
N VAL A 268 22.25 -65.84 -33.78
CA VAL A 268 21.58 -66.21 -35.05
C VAL A 268 22.39 -65.77 -36.27
N LEU A 269 23.02 -64.59 -36.22
CA LEU A 269 23.90 -64.10 -37.27
C LEU A 269 25.16 -64.97 -37.41
N LEU A 270 25.83 -65.29 -36.30
CA LEU A 270 26.99 -66.19 -36.30
C LEU A 270 26.63 -67.57 -36.88
N TYR A 271 25.48 -68.13 -36.47
CA TYR A 271 24.99 -69.38 -37.03
C TYR A 271 24.76 -69.28 -38.55
N SER A 272 24.11 -68.20 -39.01
CA SER A 272 23.84 -67.97 -40.43
C SER A 272 25.13 -67.85 -41.25
N LEU A 273 26.13 -67.16 -40.72
CA LEU A 273 27.46 -67.03 -41.32
C LEU A 273 28.16 -68.38 -41.40
N ARG A 274 28.15 -69.17 -40.33
CA ARG A 274 28.74 -70.52 -40.30
C ARG A 274 28.10 -71.45 -41.34
N MET A 275 26.78 -71.39 -41.51
CA MET A 275 26.07 -72.19 -42.50
C MET A 275 26.40 -71.76 -43.94
N LEU A 276 26.50 -70.46 -44.20
CA LEU A 276 26.90 -69.93 -45.50
C LEU A 276 28.34 -70.31 -45.83
N GLU A 277 29.26 -70.14 -44.87
CA GLU A 277 30.65 -70.52 -45.02
C GLU A 277 30.78 -72.02 -45.33
N GLY A 278 30.07 -72.88 -44.59
CA GLY A 278 30.07 -74.32 -44.82
C GLY A 278 29.56 -74.71 -46.22
N ARG A 279 28.57 -74.00 -46.76
CA ARG A 279 28.08 -74.22 -48.12
C ARG A 279 29.11 -73.76 -49.17
N LEU A 280 29.64 -72.55 -48.99
CA LEU A 280 30.61 -71.95 -49.91
C LEU A 280 31.94 -72.72 -49.96
N ARG A 281 32.41 -73.26 -48.84
CA ARG A 281 33.60 -74.14 -48.79
C ARG A 281 33.43 -75.40 -49.64
N LYS A 282 32.25 -76.01 -49.64
CA LYS A 282 31.96 -77.19 -50.48
C LYS A 282 32.00 -76.84 -51.98
N ASP A 283 31.50 -75.67 -52.34
CA ASP A 283 31.46 -75.20 -53.73
C ASP A 283 32.83 -74.66 -54.22
N CYS A 284 33.78 -74.39 -53.31
CA CYS A 284 35.12 -73.87 -53.59
C CYS A 284 36.24 -74.72 -52.93
N PRO A 285 36.50 -75.95 -53.41
CA PRO A 285 37.43 -76.90 -52.77
C PRO A 285 38.90 -76.45 -52.76
N TYR A 286 39.27 -75.45 -53.57
CA TYR A 286 40.62 -74.91 -53.65
C TYR A 286 40.87 -73.72 -52.70
N ALA A 287 39.85 -73.27 -51.96
CA ALA A 287 39.97 -72.13 -51.05
C ALA A 287 40.69 -72.52 -49.76
N LYS A 288 41.75 -71.79 -49.41
CA LYS A 288 42.49 -71.95 -48.15
C LYS A 288 41.79 -71.20 -47.03
N ASP A 289 41.98 -71.60 -45.78
CA ASP A 289 41.38 -70.91 -44.63
C ASP A 289 41.87 -69.46 -44.44
N SER A 290 43.04 -69.13 -45.00
CA SER A 290 43.58 -67.76 -45.06
C SER A 290 42.93 -66.86 -46.12
N ASP A 291 42.06 -67.40 -46.98
CA ASP A 291 41.36 -66.62 -48.01
C ASP A 291 40.24 -65.81 -47.36
N ILE A 292 40.60 -64.63 -46.87
CA ILE A 292 39.73 -63.62 -46.25
C ILE A 292 39.80 -62.34 -47.10
N GLN A 293 38.71 -61.58 -47.17
CA GLN A 293 38.73 -60.28 -47.84
C GLN A 293 39.58 -59.28 -47.05
N GLU A 294 40.48 -58.56 -47.72
CA GLU A 294 41.28 -57.48 -47.14
C GLU A 294 40.59 -56.13 -47.37
N GLY A 295 40.65 -55.25 -46.36
CA GLY A 295 40.02 -53.92 -46.42
C GLY A 295 38.58 -53.88 -45.90
N PRO A 296 37.94 -52.69 -45.90
CA PRO A 296 36.56 -52.52 -45.46
C PRO A 296 35.61 -53.27 -46.41
N LEU A 297 34.58 -53.90 -45.83
CA LEU A 297 33.51 -54.54 -46.60
C LEU A 297 32.81 -53.47 -47.45
N GLU A 298 32.65 -53.73 -48.76
CA GLU A 298 31.98 -52.79 -49.66
C GLU A 298 30.49 -52.67 -49.33
N GLU A 299 30.08 -51.47 -48.93
CA GLU A 299 28.67 -51.13 -48.76
C GLU A 299 28.07 -50.68 -50.09
N THR A 300 26.99 -51.33 -50.53
CA THR A 300 26.24 -50.85 -51.69
C THR A 300 25.50 -49.55 -51.37
N PRO A 301 25.20 -48.71 -52.38
CA PRO A 301 24.43 -47.48 -52.17
C PRO A 301 23.06 -47.72 -51.54
N GLU A 302 22.42 -48.87 -51.80
CA GLU A 302 21.15 -49.25 -51.17
C GLU A 302 21.31 -49.52 -49.66
N HIS A 303 22.42 -50.12 -49.24
CA HIS A 303 22.70 -50.34 -47.83
C HIS A 303 22.96 -49.02 -47.11
N LYS A 304 23.75 -48.15 -47.72
CA LYS A 304 24.02 -46.82 -47.14
C LYS A 304 22.72 -46.07 -46.89
N LYS A 305 21.81 -46.06 -47.86
CA LYS A 305 20.47 -45.47 -47.68
C LYS A 305 19.67 -46.09 -46.54
N GLN A 306 19.63 -47.42 -46.44
CA GLN A 306 18.91 -48.09 -45.35
C GLN A 306 19.52 -47.77 -43.98
N MET A 307 20.85 -47.68 -43.88
CA MET A 307 21.51 -47.29 -42.63
C MET A 307 21.27 -45.82 -42.29
N GLU A 308 21.28 -44.92 -43.28
CA GLU A 308 20.97 -43.50 -43.12
C GLU A 308 19.52 -43.27 -42.67
N GLU A 309 18.55 -43.97 -43.26
CA GLU A 309 17.14 -43.93 -42.85
C GLU A 309 16.97 -44.35 -41.39
N ILE A 310 17.64 -45.43 -40.99
CA ILE A 310 17.57 -45.94 -39.62
C ILE A 310 18.24 -45.01 -38.61
N ASP A 311 19.37 -44.41 -38.99
CA ASP A 311 20.04 -43.42 -38.14
C ASP A 311 19.16 -42.17 -37.99
N ALA A 312 18.46 -41.74 -39.04
CA ALA A 312 17.51 -40.64 -38.98
C ALA A 312 16.29 -40.96 -38.07
N ASP A 313 15.69 -42.14 -38.24
CA ASP A 313 14.57 -42.61 -37.41
C ASP A 313 14.98 -42.70 -35.93
N PHE A 314 16.22 -43.13 -35.65
CA PHE A 314 16.76 -43.21 -34.30
C PHE A 314 16.94 -41.82 -33.68
N GLU A 315 17.51 -40.84 -34.40
CA GLU A 315 17.68 -39.49 -33.88
C GLU A 315 16.32 -38.81 -33.61
N GLU A 316 15.32 -39.05 -34.46
CA GLU A 316 13.95 -38.57 -34.21
C GLU A 316 13.34 -39.19 -32.95
N GLN A 317 13.48 -40.51 -32.77
CA GLN A 317 13.01 -41.20 -31.56
C GLN A 317 13.75 -40.73 -30.31
N LEU A 318 15.06 -40.55 -30.40
CA LEU A 318 15.88 -40.08 -29.28
C LEU A 318 15.49 -38.67 -28.86
N ALA A 319 15.26 -37.78 -29.85
CA ALA A 319 14.76 -36.44 -29.59
C ALA A 319 13.40 -36.48 -28.89
N ALA A 320 12.46 -37.30 -29.39
CA ALA A 320 11.13 -37.46 -28.79
C ALA A 320 11.19 -37.97 -27.34
N ASP A 321 11.97 -39.02 -27.07
CA ASP A 321 12.18 -39.57 -25.72
C ASP A 321 12.78 -38.49 -24.78
N SER A 322 13.76 -37.73 -25.26
CA SER A 322 14.40 -36.66 -24.47
C SER A 322 13.42 -35.54 -24.12
N ASP A 323 12.55 -35.17 -25.06
CA ASP A 323 11.55 -34.12 -24.88
C ASP A 323 10.41 -34.56 -23.97
N GLU A 324 10.01 -35.83 -24.04
CA GLU A 324 9.04 -36.43 -23.12
C GLU A 324 9.57 -36.38 -21.67
N LEU A 325 10.81 -36.80 -21.44
CA LEU A 325 11.45 -36.72 -20.12
C LEU A 325 11.50 -35.28 -19.60
N ARG A 326 11.94 -34.33 -20.43
CA ARG A 326 11.93 -32.90 -20.09
C ARG A 326 10.52 -32.40 -19.78
N ALA A 327 9.49 -32.83 -20.52
CA ALA A 327 8.10 -32.44 -20.27
C ALA A 327 7.58 -32.99 -18.93
N ILE A 328 7.80 -34.28 -18.65
CA ILE A 328 7.41 -34.92 -17.39
C ILE A 328 8.04 -34.20 -16.21
N SER A 329 9.33 -33.87 -16.29
CA SER A 329 9.99 -33.19 -15.19
C SER A 329 9.58 -31.73 -15.04
N ARG A 330 9.35 -30.99 -16.14
CA ARG A 330 8.73 -29.65 -16.06
C ARG A 330 7.42 -29.70 -15.27
N SER A 331 6.59 -30.71 -15.50
CA SER A 331 5.35 -30.93 -14.74
C SER A 331 5.60 -31.26 -13.26
N LYS A 332 6.61 -32.08 -12.94
CA LYS A 332 6.99 -32.40 -11.55
C LYS A 332 7.51 -31.16 -10.81
N ALA A 333 8.40 -30.40 -11.45
CA ALA A 333 8.94 -29.15 -10.91
C ALA A 333 7.84 -28.12 -10.65
N GLN A 334 6.91 -27.94 -11.60
CA GLN A 334 5.75 -27.05 -11.41
C GLN A 334 4.89 -27.47 -10.23
N ARG A 335 4.64 -28.76 -10.04
CA ARG A 335 3.88 -29.28 -8.89
C ARG A 335 4.62 -29.06 -7.56
N ALA A 336 5.93 -29.28 -7.53
CA ALA A 336 6.75 -29.02 -6.34
C ALA A 336 6.75 -27.52 -5.98
N MET A 337 7.01 -26.65 -6.97
CA MET A 337 6.94 -25.20 -6.81
C MET A 337 5.57 -24.73 -6.33
N ALA A 338 4.47 -25.27 -6.89
CA ALA A 338 3.12 -24.89 -6.47
C ALA A 338 2.83 -25.27 -5.01
N ARG A 339 3.28 -26.45 -4.56
CA ARG A 339 3.14 -26.89 -3.16
C ARG A 339 3.92 -25.99 -2.21
N GLU A 340 5.17 -25.69 -2.54
CA GLU A 340 6.03 -24.87 -1.71
C GLU A 340 5.57 -23.40 -1.69
N ALA A 341 5.10 -22.87 -2.82
CA ALA A 341 4.46 -21.56 -2.90
C ALA A 341 3.18 -21.51 -2.04
N ALA A 342 2.34 -22.55 -2.07
CA ALA A 342 1.13 -22.61 -1.25
C ALA A 342 1.46 -22.62 0.25
N GLN A 343 2.42 -23.45 0.68
CA GLN A 343 2.85 -23.50 2.07
C GLN A 343 3.40 -22.17 2.57
N ARG A 344 4.25 -21.50 1.78
CA ARG A 344 4.79 -20.20 2.18
C ARG A 344 3.77 -19.07 2.10
N ARG A 345 2.82 -19.10 1.14
CA ARG A 345 1.69 -18.16 1.13
C ARG A 345 0.87 -18.30 2.40
N GLN A 346 0.55 -19.52 2.80
CA GLN A 346 -0.20 -19.77 4.02
C GLN A 346 0.57 -19.25 5.26
N ALA A 347 1.87 -19.53 5.35
CA ALA A 347 2.71 -19.00 6.43
C ALA A 347 2.77 -17.45 6.44
N ALA A 348 2.86 -16.83 5.27
CA ALA A 348 2.83 -15.38 5.14
C ALA A 348 1.46 -14.80 5.52
N GLU A 349 0.36 -15.43 5.10
CA GLU A 349 -1.01 -15.06 5.49
C GLU A 349 -1.21 -15.17 7.01
N ASP A 350 -0.71 -16.23 7.64
CA ASP A 350 -0.76 -16.42 9.09
C ASP A 350 0.05 -15.34 9.84
N MET A 351 1.22 -14.97 9.31
CA MET A 351 2.02 -13.87 9.84
C MET A 351 1.35 -12.50 9.64
N LEU A 352 0.59 -12.33 8.55
CA LEU A 352 -0.01 -11.05 8.16
C LEU A 352 -1.40 -10.83 8.73
N ALA A 353 -2.16 -11.86 9.01
CA ALA A 353 -3.49 -11.75 9.61
C ALA A 353 -3.51 -10.83 10.85
N PRO A 354 -2.60 -10.95 11.83
CA PRO A 354 -2.54 -10.03 12.95
C PRO A 354 -2.16 -8.59 12.53
N ALA A 355 -1.19 -8.43 11.61
CA ALA A 355 -0.75 -7.13 11.11
C ALA A 355 -1.86 -6.38 10.34
N LEU A 356 -2.59 -7.08 9.46
CA LEU A 356 -3.73 -6.55 8.71
C LEU A 356 -4.88 -6.17 9.64
N LYS A 357 -5.13 -7.00 10.67
CA LYS A 357 -6.11 -6.69 11.70
C LYS A 357 -5.72 -5.43 12.47
N GLU A 358 -4.48 -5.33 12.95
CA GLU A 358 -3.95 -4.13 13.62
C GLU A 358 -4.00 -2.89 12.72
N ALA A 359 -3.62 -3.00 11.45
CA ALA A 359 -3.68 -1.91 10.49
C ALA A 359 -5.12 -1.45 10.22
N SER A 360 -6.07 -2.39 10.07
CA SER A 360 -7.49 -2.07 9.90
C SER A 360 -8.08 -1.38 11.12
N GLU A 361 -7.67 -1.80 12.33
CA GLU A 361 -8.06 -1.16 13.58
C GLU A 361 -7.44 0.22 13.71
N ALA A 362 -6.16 0.38 13.36
CA ALA A 362 -5.45 1.66 13.38
C ALA A 362 -6.08 2.67 12.41
N LEU A 363 -6.46 2.24 11.20
CA LEU A 363 -7.19 3.06 10.24
C LEU A 363 -8.54 3.49 10.80
N ARG A 364 -9.35 2.57 11.33
CA ARG A 364 -10.62 2.90 11.99
C ARG A 364 -10.45 3.86 13.16
N ARG A 365 -9.38 3.70 13.97
CA ARG A 365 -9.06 4.63 15.07
C ARG A 365 -8.69 6.01 14.53
N CYS A 366 -7.91 6.09 13.45
CA CYS A 366 -7.54 7.34 12.78
C CYS A 366 -8.76 8.04 12.17
N GLU A 367 -9.66 7.31 11.49
CA GLU A 367 -10.92 7.84 10.95
C GLU A 367 -11.84 8.36 12.06
N ARG A 368 -12.00 7.60 13.15
CA ARG A 368 -12.77 8.06 14.32
C ARG A 368 -12.15 9.30 14.95
N ALA A 369 -10.83 9.37 15.03
CA ALA A 369 -10.13 10.54 15.56
C ALA A 369 -10.35 11.76 14.64
N ALA A 370 -10.24 11.60 13.32
CA ALA A 370 -10.49 12.66 12.35
C ALA A 370 -11.94 13.18 12.42
N ARG A 371 -12.92 12.27 12.44
CA ARG A 371 -14.33 12.65 12.62
C ARG A 371 -14.58 13.36 13.94
N ARG A 372 -13.96 12.90 15.03
CA ARG A 372 -14.06 13.58 16.34
C ARG A 372 -13.46 14.98 16.30
N THR A 373 -12.36 15.18 15.57
CA THR A 373 -11.78 16.52 15.41
C THR A 373 -12.67 17.43 14.58
N GLU A 374 -13.28 16.93 13.50
CA GLU A 374 -14.24 17.68 12.69
C GLU A 374 -15.48 18.07 13.50
N ILE A 375 -16.09 17.10 14.21
CA ILE A 375 -17.25 17.35 15.09
C ILE A 375 -16.91 18.36 16.19
N ALA A 376 -15.72 18.26 16.80
CA ALA A 376 -15.29 19.23 17.80
C ALA A 376 -15.09 20.64 17.22
N GLU A 377 -14.57 20.75 15.99
CA GLU A 377 -14.44 22.04 15.31
C GLU A 377 -15.81 22.64 14.95
N ASP A 378 -16.75 21.82 14.47
CA ASP A 378 -18.09 22.26 14.12
C ASP A 378 -18.90 22.69 15.35
N LEU A 379 -18.74 22.02 16.50
CA LEU A 379 -19.41 22.40 17.76
C LEU A 379 -18.79 23.63 18.44
N LEU A 380 -17.48 23.85 18.30
CA LEU A 380 -16.81 25.02 18.87
C LEU A 380 -17.07 26.30 18.07
N ARG A 381 -17.38 26.19 16.77
CA ARG A 381 -17.65 27.32 15.87
C ARG A 381 -18.86 28.18 16.31
N PRO A 382 -20.04 27.62 16.61
CA PRO A 382 -21.16 28.41 17.15
C PRO A 382 -20.78 28.99 18.50
N LEU A 383 -20.23 28.23 19.45
CA LEU A 383 -19.81 28.71 20.78
C LEU A 383 -18.86 29.92 20.72
N ALA A 384 -17.92 29.91 19.79
CA ALA A 384 -17.03 31.04 19.54
C ALA A 384 -17.80 32.28 19.09
N ALA A 385 -18.77 32.15 18.17
CA ALA A 385 -19.64 33.25 17.77
C ALA A 385 -20.50 33.77 18.94
N LEU A 386 -20.97 32.88 19.82
CA LEU A 386 -21.74 33.23 21.02
C LEU A 386 -20.93 34.05 22.01
N SER A 387 -19.70 33.62 22.28
CA SER A 387 -18.79 34.34 23.19
C SER A 387 -18.47 35.76 22.69
N ALA A 388 -18.44 35.97 21.36
CA ALA A 388 -18.24 37.27 20.76
C ALA A 388 -19.49 38.16 20.92
N GLN A 389 -20.69 37.61 20.66
CA GLN A 389 -21.97 38.34 20.75
C GLN A 389 -22.35 38.69 22.20
N LEU A 390 -22.42 37.71 23.10
CA LEU A 390 -22.71 37.93 24.52
C LEU A 390 -21.65 38.83 25.17
N GLY A 391 -20.41 38.69 24.70
CA GLY A 391 -19.32 39.53 25.12
C GLY A 391 -19.44 41.01 24.74
N ALA A 392 -20.03 41.29 23.56
CA ALA A 392 -20.31 42.64 23.12
C ALA A 392 -21.42 43.28 23.95
N GLU A 393 -22.44 42.51 24.28
CA GLU A 393 -23.56 42.99 25.08
C GLU A 393 -23.17 43.19 26.56
N ALA A 394 -22.42 42.26 27.17
CA ALA A 394 -21.90 42.44 28.53
C ALA A 394 -21.09 43.75 28.68
N PHE A 395 -20.30 44.09 27.66
CA PHE A 395 -19.59 45.36 27.63
C PHE A 395 -20.53 46.57 27.46
N ARG A 396 -21.60 46.44 26.68
CA ARG A 396 -22.61 47.49 26.54
C ARG A 396 -23.29 47.78 27.88
N HIS A 397 -23.63 46.74 28.64
CA HIS A 397 -24.16 46.85 30.01
C HIS A 397 -23.16 47.54 30.95
N GLU A 398 -21.88 47.15 30.91
CA GLU A 398 -20.83 47.78 31.72
C GLU A 398 -20.63 49.27 31.37
N GLN A 399 -20.69 49.65 30.09
CA GLN A 399 -20.61 51.05 29.67
C GLN A 399 -21.86 51.86 30.08
N LEU A 400 -23.03 51.22 30.11
CA LEU A 400 -24.27 51.82 30.60
C LEU A 400 -24.19 52.11 32.10
N GLU A 401 -23.70 51.15 32.90
CA GLU A 401 -23.52 51.30 34.36
C GLU A 401 -22.47 52.36 34.74
N LYS A 402 -21.37 52.46 33.98
CA LYS A 402 -20.28 53.42 34.24
C LYS A 402 -20.59 54.86 33.79
N SER A 403 -21.76 55.12 33.20
CA SER A 403 -22.13 56.45 32.67
C SER A 403 -22.69 57.38 33.75
N THR A 404 -22.33 58.67 33.70
CA THR A 404 -22.73 59.73 34.67
C THR A 404 -24.25 59.80 34.92
N PRO A 405 -24.74 59.93 36.17
CA PRO A 405 -26.18 59.97 36.47
C PRO A 405 -26.89 61.09 35.69
N GLU A 406 -28.05 60.78 35.09
CA GLU A 406 -28.79 61.67 34.19
C GLU A 406 -29.99 62.33 34.89
N PRO A 407 -30.41 63.54 34.48
CA PRO A 407 -31.63 64.18 34.98
C PRO A 407 -32.90 63.36 34.63
N ALA A 408 -33.90 63.47 35.50
CA ALA A 408 -35.00 62.50 35.57
C ALA A 408 -36.06 62.58 34.45
N THR A 409 -36.05 63.58 33.58
CA THR A 409 -37.29 63.95 32.87
C THR A 409 -37.70 63.07 31.69
N PHE A 410 -36.81 62.23 31.14
CA PHE A 410 -37.18 61.34 30.02
C PHE A 410 -36.84 59.85 30.21
N HIS A 411 -36.21 59.47 31.34
CA HIS A 411 -35.70 58.13 31.62
C HIS A 411 -35.04 57.40 30.43
N PRO A 412 -34.18 58.06 29.62
CA PRO A 412 -33.64 57.45 28.40
C PRO A 412 -32.65 56.33 28.73
N LYS A 413 -31.90 56.43 29.83
CA LYS A 413 -31.10 55.33 30.38
C LYS A 413 -31.88 54.05 30.65
N LEU A 414 -33.06 54.17 31.26
CA LEU A 414 -33.91 53.02 31.58
C LEU A 414 -34.46 52.39 30.29
N LYS A 415 -34.95 53.20 29.34
CA LYS A 415 -35.37 52.73 28.00
C LYS A 415 -34.22 52.06 27.23
N ARG A 416 -32.99 52.58 27.36
CA ARG A 416 -31.79 52.01 26.73
C ARG A 416 -31.35 50.71 27.40
N GLN A 417 -31.46 50.61 28.72
CA GLN A 417 -31.23 49.38 29.48
C GLN A 417 -32.27 48.33 29.10
N GLU A 418 -33.55 48.68 29.03
CA GLU A 418 -34.63 47.80 28.57
C GLU A 418 -34.41 47.31 27.13
N ALA A 419 -33.98 48.19 26.21
CA ALA A 419 -33.67 47.82 24.84
C ALA A 419 -32.43 46.91 24.73
N SER A 420 -31.40 47.15 25.56
CA SER A 420 -30.21 46.30 25.65
C SER A 420 -30.54 44.92 26.23
N LEU A 421 -31.36 44.87 27.30
CA LEU A 421 -31.89 43.65 27.90
C LEU A 421 -32.78 42.88 26.92
N ALA A 422 -33.61 43.57 26.13
CA ALA A 422 -34.43 42.94 25.11
C ALA A 422 -33.59 42.34 23.96
N ALA A 423 -32.56 43.04 23.50
CA ALA A 423 -31.65 42.55 22.46
C ALA A 423 -30.84 41.33 22.94
N THR A 424 -30.31 41.37 24.17
CA THR A 424 -29.62 40.22 24.79
C THR A 424 -30.52 39.02 24.98
N LEU A 425 -31.76 39.23 25.45
CA LEU A 425 -32.76 38.16 25.58
C LEU A 425 -33.11 37.55 24.22
N GLN A 426 -33.24 38.36 23.17
CA GLN A 426 -33.51 37.88 21.81
C GLN A 426 -32.36 37.03 21.27
N VAL A 427 -31.11 37.44 21.51
CA VAL A 427 -29.92 36.65 21.17
C VAL A 427 -29.96 35.33 21.94
N VAL A 428 -30.12 35.33 23.26
CA VAL A 428 -30.16 34.10 24.09
C VAL A 428 -31.31 33.16 23.67
N GLN A 429 -32.50 33.69 23.34
CA GLN A 429 -33.64 32.90 22.87
C GLN A 429 -33.40 32.26 21.50
N GLY A 430 -32.83 33.01 20.54
CA GLY A 430 -32.47 32.48 19.23
C GLY A 430 -31.42 31.38 19.29
N LEU A 431 -30.64 31.33 20.37
CA LEU A 431 -29.59 30.34 20.58
C LEU A 431 -30.09 29.08 21.26
N LEU A 432 -31.00 29.22 22.23
CA LEU A 432 -31.69 28.07 22.81
C LEU A 432 -32.47 27.31 21.72
N SER A 433 -33.12 28.01 20.78
CA SER A 433 -33.83 27.36 19.67
C SER A 433 -32.91 26.68 18.65
N GLN A 434 -31.71 27.23 18.38
CA GLN A 434 -30.71 26.58 17.52
C GLN A 434 -30.12 25.33 18.18
N LEU A 435 -29.79 25.40 19.46
CA LEU A 435 -29.29 24.26 20.24
C LEU A 435 -30.37 23.16 20.41
N ASP A 436 -31.64 23.53 20.44
CA ASP A 436 -32.77 22.59 20.47
C ASP A 436 -33.02 21.90 19.11
N ALA A 437 -32.59 22.51 18.00
CA ALA A 437 -32.74 21.95 16.65
C ALA A 437 -31.58 21.03 16.23
N GLU A 438 -30.43 21.11 16.90
CA GLU A 438 -29.26 20.24 16.68
C GLU A 438 -29.25 18.98 17.57
N GLN A 439 -30.22 18.85 18.50
CA GLN A 439 -30.53 17.63 19.26
C GLN A 439 -31.48 16.73 18.47
#